data_AF-A0A2J6HXQ0-F1
#
_entry.id   AF-A0A2J6HXQ0-F1
#
_cell.length_a   1.000
_cell.length_b   1.000
_cell.length_c   1.000
_cell.angle_alpha   90.00
_cell.angle_beta   90.00
_cell.angle_gamma   90.00
#
_symmetry.space_group_name_H-M   'P 1'
#
loop_
_entity.id
_entity.type
_entity.pdbx_description
1 polymer ?
#
loop_
_entity_poly.entity_id
_entity_poly.type
_entity_poly.pdbx_seq_one_letter_code
_entity_poly.pdbx_strand_id
1 'polypeptide(L)'
;MKLKSNNLYYHIAYWILVIIVLTLVFGLSWGDNMSAFYFITMLLPIVLGTSYFFNYFLVPNFFLRKRYLRFALYTVYTLIASLYLETLVLLFSFIYIANFGYDRMSPHATDLLLMGVILYLLVFIGSFLLMILQIREKQEQILKLEEENAKMKTGFLEITSNRKTVKIPYDQIIFIESLSDYVKVNTLNDHYVCKEKISSISSRLPELFLRIHRSFIVNKDQVRSFSYNEVDLANISLNIGRSYKKEVMAALKDAGSKNENS
;
A
#
# COMPACT_ATOMS: atom_id res chain seq x y z
N MET A 1 -2.41 -3.29 -6.43
CA MET A 1 -2.41 -2.53 -5.17
C MET A 1 -2.80 -1.08 -5.48
N LYS A 2 -4.09 -0.73 -5.36
CA LYS A 2 -4.54 0.66 -5.57
C LYS A 2 -4.03 1.49 -4.40
N LEU A 3 -3.01 2.31 -4.65
CA LEU A 3 -2.43 3.25 -3.70
C LEU A 3 -3.44 4.36 -3.38
N LYS A 4 -4.41 4.09 -2.50
CA LYS A 4 -5.22 5.13 -1.88
C LYS A 4 -4.81 5.23 -0.43
N SER A 5 -3.84 6.10 -0.16
CA SER A 5 -3.41 6.46 1.20
C SER A 5 -3.78 7.90 1.47
N ASN A 6 -4.68 8.05 2.43
CA ASN A 6 -4.76 9.06 3.47
C ASN A 6 -4.78 10.56 3.15
N ASN A 7 -5.89 11.17 3.57
CA ASN A 7 -6.18 12.60 3.72
C ASN A 7 -5.66 13.51 2.61
N LEU A 8 -6.40 13.50 1.49
CA LEU A 8 -6.38 14.51 0.42
C LEU A 8 -6.24 15.95 0.99
N TYR A 9 -6.85 16.20 2.15
CA TYR A 9 -6.76 17.46 2.88
C TYR A 9 -5.33 17.90 3.21
N TYR A 10 -4.42 17.01 3.63
CA TYR A 10 -3.03 17.40 3.95
C TYR A 10 -2.25 17.79 2.70
N HIS A 11 -2.48 17.09 1.59
CA HIS A 11 -1.87 17.46 0.31
C HIS A 11 -2.35 18.81 -0.16
N ILE A 12 -3.66 19.05 -0.14
CA ILE A 12 -4.25 20.33 -0.54
C ILE A 12 -3.75 21.46 0.38
N ALA A 13 -3.77 21.26 1.70
CA ALA A 13 -3.30 22.25 2.67
C ALA A 13 -1.81 22.58 2.48
N TYR A 14 -0.97 21.58 2.22
CA TYR A 14 0.45 21.77 1.93
C TYR A 14 0.65 22.63 0.68
N TRP A 15 -0.03 22.32 -0.43
CA TRP A 15 0.13 23.10 -1.66
C TRP A 15 -0.42 24.51 -1.56
N ILE A 16 -1.50 24.72 -0.81
CA ILE A 16 -2.00 26.07 -0.48
C ILE A 16 -0.94 26.84 0.30
N LEU A 17 -0.34 26.24 1.34
CA LEU A 17 0.72 26.86 2.13
C LEU A 17 1.94 27.20 1.26
N VAL A 18 2.36 26.29 0.38
CA VAL A 18 3.46 26.49 -0.57
C VAL A 18 3.18 27.67 -1.48
N ILE A 19 1.98 27.77 -2.08
CA ILE A 19 1.60 28.91 -2.93
C ILE A 19 1.69 30.22 -2.15
N ILE A 20 1.14 30.27 -0.93
CA ILE A 20 1.13 31.49 -0.10
C ILE A 20 2.57 31.92 0.23
N VAL A 21 3.38 31.00 0.74
CA VAL A 21 4.77 31.28 1.14
C VAL A 21 5.59 31.76 -0.05
N LEU A 22 5.49 31.08 -1.19
CA LEU A 22 6.21 31.46 -2.40
C LEU A 22 5.74 32.81 -2.94
N THR A 23 4.43 33.06 -2.95
CA THR A 23 3.88 34.34 -3.46
C THR A 23 4.40 35.50 -2.63
N LEU A 24 4.52 35.32 -1.31
CA LEU A 24 5.11 36.32 -0.42
C LEU A 24 6.61 36.50 -0.67
N VAL A 25 7.38 35.41 -0.76
CA VAL A 25 8.83 35.47 -0.97
C VAL A 25 9.18 36.13 -2.31
N PHE A 26 8.53 35.71 -3.39
CA PHE A 26 8.75 36.25 -4.73
C PHE A 26 8.18 37.66 -4.87
N GLY A 27 7.00 37.92 -4.29
CA GLY A 27 6.38 39.23 -4.31
C GLY A 27 7.18 40.30 -3.56
N LEU A 28 7.81 39.93 -2.43
CA LEU A 28 8.76 40.80 -1.73
C LEU A 28 10.03 41.06 -2.56
N SER A 29 10.53 40.04 -3.28
CA SER A 29 11.71 40.17 -4.14
C SER A 29 11.45 41.05 -5.37
N TRP A 30 10.28 40.90 -5.99
CA TRP A 30 9.93 41.59 -7.23
C TRP A 30 9.25 42.94 -6.99
N GLY A 31 8.78 43.21 -5.77
CA GLY A 31 7.98 44.39 -5.44
C GLY A 31 6.54 44.32 -5.94
N ASP A 32 6.13 43.19 -6.53
CA ASP A 32 4.76 42.95 -7.01
C ASP A 32 4.28 41.52 -6.69
N ASN A 33 3.39 41.43 -5.71
CA ASN A 33 2.78 40.17 -5.28
C ASN A 33 1.84 39.57 -6.34
N MET A 34 1.21 40.39 -7.19
CA MET A 34 0.27 39.89 -8.20
C MET A 34 1.00 39.14 -9.31
N SER A 35 2.05 39.74 -9.87
CA SER A 35 2.89 39.06 -10.87
C SER A 35 3.54 37.80 -10.30
N ALA A 36 4.00 37.84 -9.05
CA ALA A 36 4.54 36.66 -8.35
C ALA A 36 3.51 35.53 -8.25
N PHE A 37 2.25 35.83 -7.90
CA PHE A 37 1.18 34.83 -7.83
C PHE A 37 0.90 34.16 -9.20
N TYR A 38 0.77 34.95 -10.27
CA TYR A 38 0.55 34.43 -11.61
C TYR A 38 1.73 33.56 -12.10
N PHE A 39 2.95 33.98 -11.79
CA PHE A 39 4.14 33.23 -12.10
C PHE A 39 4.16 31.86 -11.39
N ILE A 40 3.93 31.85 -10.08
CA ILE A 40 3.94 30.61 -9.28
C ILE A 40 2.85 29.65 -9.73
N THR A 41 1.64 30.16 -10.00
CA THR A 41 0.52 29.33 -10.45
C THR A 41 0.78 28.70 -11.82
N MET A 42 1.47 29.39 -12.74
CA MET A 42 1.89 28.82 -14.02
C MET A 42 2.94 27.72 -13.87
N LEU A 43 3.84 27.83 -12.89
CA LEU A 43 4.96 26.91 -12.70
C LEU A 43 4.59 25.69 -11.85
N LEU A 44 3.57 25.83 -11.00
CA LEU A 44 3.10 24.81 -10.06
C LEU A 44 2.73 23.45 -10.70
N PRO A 45 2.06 23.36 -11.87
CA PRO A 45 1.77 22.07 -12.50
C PRO A 45 3.01 21.24 -12.82
N ILE A 46 4.11 21.89 -13.23
CA ILE A 46 5.38 21.21 -13.54
C ILE A 46 5.99 20.69 -12.25
N VAL A 47 6.12 21.55 -11.25
CA VAL A 47 6.71 21.21 -9.95
C VAL A 47 5.90 20.11 -9.23
N LEU A 48 4.58 20.16 -9.32
CA LEU A 48 3.70 19.08 -8.90
C LEU A 48 4.04 17.80 -9.67
N GLY A 49 3.99 17.85 -10.99
CA GLY A 49 4.21 16.69 -11.85
C GLY A 49 5.53 15.99 -11.57
N THR A 50 6.63 16.76 -11.47
CA THR A 50 7.97 16.23 -11.23
C THR A 50 8.13 15.70 -9.81
N SER A 51 7.61 16.41 -8.80
CA SER A 51 7.62 15.93 -7.41
C SER A 51 6.80 14.65 -7.23
N TYR A 52 5.58 14.59 -7.77
CA TYR A 52 4.73 13.40 -7.66
C TYR A 52 5.31 12.23 -8.46
N PHE A 53 5.84 12.46 -9.66
CA PHE A 53 6.53 11.44 -10.42
C PHE A 53 7.74 10.90 -9.67
N PHE A 54 8.57 11.78 -9.11
CA PHE A 54 9.73 11.35 -8.35
C PHE A 54 9.35 10.54 -7.11
N ASN A 55 8.47 11.08 -6.26
CA ASN A 55 8.15 10.47 -4.97
C ASN A 55 7.25 9.23 -5.08
N TYR A 56 6.29 9.20 -6.01
CA TYR A 56 5.34 8.09 -6.12
C TYR A 56 5.70 7.07 -7.20
N PHE A 57 6.53 7.43 -8.18
CA PHE A 57 6.97 6.51 -9.23
C PHE A 57 8.44 6.16 -9.14
N LEU A 58 9.37 7.12 -9.08
CA LEU A 58 10.81 6.81 -9.12
C LEU A 58 11.31 6.14 -7.83
N VAL A 59 11.02 6.73 -6.68
CA VAL A 59 11.51 6.22 -5.39
C VAL A 59 10.99 4.80 -5.11
N PRO A 60 9.68 4.50 -5.20
CA PRO A 60 9.18 3.19 -4.82
C PRO A 60 9.56 2.09 -5.81
N ASN A 61 9.64 2.42 -7.11
CA ASN A 61 9.90 1.41 -8.14
C ASN A 61 11.39 1.13 -8.37
N PHE A 62 12.28 2.09 -8.10
CA PHE A 62 13.70 1.93 -8.38
C PHE A 62 14.58 2.05 -7.14
N PHE A 63 14.37 3.06 -6.28
CA PHE A 63 15.21 3.25 -5.09
C PHE A 63 14.96 2.16 -4.03
N LEU A 64 13.69 1.95 -3.64
CA LEU A 64 13.35 0.92 -2.64
C LEU A 64 13.62 -0.51 -3.13
N ARG A 65 13.59 -0.73 -4.45
CA ARG A 65 13.94 -2.02 -5.07
C ARG A 65 15.45 -2.20 -5.30
N LYS A 66 16.30 -1.32 -4.74
CA LYS A 66 17.77 -1.33 -4.87
C LYS A 66 18.31 -1.26 -6.31
N ARG A 67 17.53 -0.74 -7.25
CA ARG A 67 17.90 -0.58 -8.68
C ARG A 67 18.51 0.80 -8.92
N TYR A 68 19.66 1.08 -8.28
CA TYR A 68 20.24 2.43 -8.22
C TYR A 68 20.65 3.02 -9.57
N LEU A 69 21.20 2.23 -10.51
CA LEU A 69 21.61 2.74 -11.83
C LEU A 69 20.41 3.29 -12.63
N ARG A 70 19.31 2.53 -12.67
CA ARG A 70 18.08 2.95 -13.35
C ARG A 70 17.45 4.14 -12.64
N PHE A 71 17.46 4.14 -11.29
CA PHE A 71 16.99 5.26 -10.50
C PHE A 71 17.75 6.55 -10.84
N ALA A 72 19.08 6.51 -10.86
CA ALA A 72 19.93 7.67 -11.18
C ALA A 72 19.64 8.18 -12.59
N LEU A 73 19.62 7.29 -13.58
CA LEU A 73 19.36 7.64 -14.98
C LEU A 73 17.97 8.29 -15.16
N TYR A 74 16.91 7.72 -14.59
CA TYR A 74 15.58 8.32 -14.70
C TYR A 74 15.44 9.61 -13.89
N THR A 75 16.12 9.73 -12.76
CA THR A 75 16.16 10.99 -11.99
C THR A 75 16.78 12.11 -12.81
N VAL A 76 17.90 11.82 -13.49
CA VAL A 76 18.55 12.79 -14.39
C VAL A 76 17.61 13.17 -15.54
N TYR A 77 16.92 12.21 -16.16
CA TYR A 77 15.94 12.53 -17.20
C TYR A 77 14.79 13.38 -16.69
N THR A 78 14.25 13.08 -15.50
CA THR A 78 13.20 13.89 -14.89
C THR A 78 13.69 15.30 -14.62
N LEU A 79 14.92 15.47 -14.10
CA LEU A 79 15.50 16.79 -13.86
C LEU A 79 15.67 17.60 -15.16
N ILE A 80 16.20 16.98 -16.22
CA ILE A 80 16.37 17.64 -17.52
C ILE A 80 15.02 18.05 -18.10
N ALA A 81 14.03 17.14 -18.10
CA ALA A 81 12.70 17.43 -18.59
C ALA A 81 12.00 18.53 -17.78
N SER A 82 12.19 18.51 -16.45
CA SER A 82 11.70 19.53 -15.52
C SER A 82 12.23 20.91 -15.87
N LEU A 83 13.56 21.06 -15.93
CA LEU A 83 14.23 22.30 -16.25
C LEU A 83 13.80 22.83 -17.61
N TYR A 84 13.67 21.95 -18.60
CA TYR A 84 13.19 22.34 -19.93
C TYR A 84 11.75 22.88 -19.88
N LEU A 85 10.82 22.17 -19.24
CA LEU A 85 9.44 22.63 -19.10
C LEU A 85 9.33 23.94 -18.31
N GLU A 86 10.14 24.10 -17.27
CA GLU A 86 10.23 25.37 -16.53
C GLU A 86 10.70 26.48 -17.45
N THR A 87 11.79 26.31 -18.20
CA THR A 87 12.26 27.36 -19.12
C THR A 87 11.20 27.77 -20.15
N LEU A 88 10.36 26.84 -20.61
CA LEU A 88 9.21 27.18 -21.45
C LEU A 88 8.17 28.01 -20.71
N VAL A 89 7.79 27.60 -19.49
CA VAL A 89 6.83 28.37 -18.68
C VAL A 89 7.37 29.74 -18.31
N LEU A 90 8.66 29.84 -17.99
CA LEU A 90 9.35 31.11 -17.78
C LEU A 90 9.20 32.00 -19.01
N LEU A 91 9.51 31.47 -20.20
CA LEU A 91 9.41 32.21 -21.47
C LEU A 91 7.97 32.70 -21.74
N PHE A 92 6.97 31.83 -21.57
CA PHE A 92 5.56 32.20 -21.73
C PHE A 92 5.11 33.24 -20.69
N SER A 93 5.53 33.07 -19.44
CA SER A 93 5.23 34.02 -18.37
C SER A 93 5.86 35.38 -18.65
N PHE A 94 7.11 35.43 -19.10
CA PHE A 94 7.74 36.68 -19.52
C PHE A 94 7.02 37.35 -20.68
N ILE A 95 6.63 36.62 -21.72
CA ILE A 95 5.87 37.19 -22.84
C ILE A 95 4.53 37.76 -22.36
N TYR A 96 3.85 37.03 -21.48
CA TYR A 96 2.56 37.43 -20.93
C TYR A 96 2.67 38.68 -20.04
N ILE A 97 3.68 38.75 -19.17
CA ILE A 97 3.91 39.89 -18.27
C ILE A 97 4.54 41.09 -19.02
N ALA A 98 5.41 40.85 -20.02
CA ALA A 98 6.05 41.90 -20.83
C ALA A 98 5.02 42.71 -21.65
N ASN A 99 3.91 42.09 -22.05
CA ASN A 99 2.78 42.81 -22.65
C ASN A 99 2.11 43.82 -21.71
N PHE A 100 2.39 43.78 -20.39
CA PHE A 100 1.77 44.63 -19.37
C PHE A 100 2.67 45.75 -18.79
N GLY A 101 3.86 45.98 -19.33
CA GLY A 101 4.67 47.17 -19.01
C GLY A 101 6.09 46.84 -18.56
N TYR A 102 7.02 46.98 -19.51
CA TYR A 102 8.46 46.72 -19.34
C TYR A 102 9.13 47.65 -18.30
N ASP A 103 8.56 48.83 -18.06
CA ASP A 103 9.17 49.87 -17.21
C ASP A 103 9.11 49.60 -15.70
N ARG A 104 8.44 48.52 -15.27
CA ARG A 104 8.28 48.15 -13.85
C ARG A 104 8.96 46.85 -13.45
N MET A 105 9.62 46.15 -14.38
CA MET A 105 10.33 44.92 -14.06
C MET A 105 11.67 45.24 -13.41
N SER A 106 11.82 44.83 -12.16
CA SER A 106 13.05 44.98 -11.38
C SER A 106 14.26 44.33 -12.10
N PRO A 107 15.45 44.97 -12.12
CA PRO A 107 16.68 44.39 -12.69
C PRO A 107 17.11 43.05 -12.08
N HIS A 108 16.52 42.68 -10.93
CA HIS A 108 16.74 41.40 -10.23
C HIS A 108 16.15 40.17 -10.94
N ALA A 109 15.53 40.33 -12.11
CA ALA A 109 15.07 39.23 -12.97
C ALA A 109 16.20 38.25 -13.39
N THR A 110 17.47 38.61 -13.19
CA THR A 110 18.64 37.74 -13.42
C THR A 110 18.78 36.61 -12.41
N ASP A 111 18.18 36.70 -11.21
CA ASP A 111 18.17 35.62 -10.20
C ASP A 111 17.06 34.58 -10.39
N LEU A 112 16.36 34.61 -11.52
CA LEU A 112 15.24 33.69 -11.81
C LEU A 112 15.62 32.20 -11.69
N LEU A 113 16.85 31.85 -12.09
CA LEU A 113 17.38 30.49 -11.95
C LEU A 113 17.58 30.12 -10.48
N LEU A 114 18.15 31.02 -9.68
CA LEU A 114 18.38 30.81 -8.25
C LEU A 114 17.04 30.65 -7.50
N MET A 115 16.04 31.43 -7.89
CA MET A 115 14.68 31.33 -7.37
C MET A 115 13.99 30.02 -7.77
N GLY A 116 14.16 29.57 -9.03
CA GLY A 116 13.68 28.25 -9.47
C GLY A 116 14.33 27.09 -8.72
N VAL A 117 15.64 27.19 -8.43
CA VAL A 117 16.37 26.20 -7.63
C VAL A 117 15.86 26.17 -6.18
N ILE A 118 15.66 27.33 -5.54
CA ILE A 118 15.12 27.42 -4.17
C ILE A 118 13.72 26.80 -4.11
N LEU A 119 12.89 27.10 -5.10
CA LEU A 119 11.55 26.51 -5.22
C LEU A 119 11.62 24.99 -5.31
N TYR A 120 12.48 24.45 -6.18
CA TYR A 120 12.67 23.01 -6.31
C TYR A 120 13.09 22.37 -5.01
N LEU A 121 14.08 22.94 -4.34
CA LEU A 121 14.58 22.42 -3.07
C LEU A 121 13.47 22.39 -2.01
N LEU A 122 12.74 23.49 -1.83
CA LEU A 122 11.67 23.58 -0.83
C LEU A 122 10.59 22.53 -1.08
N VAL A 123 10.11 22.45 -2.32
CA VAL A 123 9.00 21.55 -2.67
C VAL A 123 9.43 20.10 -2.68
N PHE A 124 10.62 19.80 -3.18
CA PHE A 124 11.19 18.46 -3.17
C PHE A 124 11.36 17.94 -1.74
N ILE A 125 11.95 18.75 -0.85
CA ILE A 125 12.14 18.41 0.56
C ILE A 125 10.78 18.16 1.22
N GLY A 126 9.80 19.06 1.08
CA GLY A 126 8.49 18.89 1.71
C GLY A 126 7.73 17.67 1.19
N SER A 127 7.82 17.39 -0.11
CA SER A 127 7.17 16.22 -0.72
C SER A 127 7.85 14.91 -0.30
N PHE A 128 9.18 14.93 -0.16
CA PHE A 128 9.95 13.80 0.35
C PHE A 128 9.62 13.50 1.82
N LEU A 129 9.47 14.55 2.65
CA LEU A 129 9.02 14.40 4.03
C LEU A 129 7.62 13.79 4.12
N LEU A 130 6.66 14.29 3.32
CA LEU A 130 5.31 13.70 3.24
C LEU A 130 5.35 12.22 2.83
N MET A 131 6.19 11.86 1.87
CA MET A 131 6.38 10.47 1.45
C MET A 131 6.92 9.60 2.61
N ILE A 132 7.90 10.07 3.38
CA ILE A 132 8.43 9.34 4.55
C ILE A 132 7.34 9.13 5.60
N LEU A 133 6.55 10.16 5.90
CA LEU A 133 5.44 10.05 6.84
C LEU A 133 4.40 9.02 6.38
N GLN A 134 4.07 9.02 5.08
CA GLN A 134 3.16 8.03 4.50
C GLN A 134 3.70 6.61 4.53
N ILE A 135 5.01 6.42 4.33
CA ILE A 135 5.65 5.10 4.42
C ILE A 135 5.59 4.59 5.86
N ARG A 136 5.88 5.44 6.85
CA ARG A 136 5.82 5.08 8.28
C ARG A 136 4.42 4.64 8.71
N GLU A 137 3.40 5.40 8.35
CA GLU A 137 2.01 5.07 8.68
C GLU A 137 1.61 3.71 8.09
N LYS A 138 2.01 3.43 6.83
CA LYS A 138 1.75 2.13 6.21
C LYS A 138 2.50 0.99 6.90
N GLN A 139 3.74 1.22 7.35
CA GLN A 139 4.49 0.22 8.10
C GLN A 139 3.81 -0.12 9.42
N GLU A 140 3.28 0.87 10.14
CA GLU A 140 2.51 0.61 11.37
C GLU A 140 1.22 -0.18 11.09
N GLN A 141 0.51 0.11 10.00
CA GLN A 141 -0.68 -0.66 9.62
C GLN A 141 -0.34 -2.12 9.28
N ILE A 142 0.76 -2.34 8.54
CA ILE A 142 1.23 -3.70 8.24
C ILE A 142 1.58 -4.44 9.53
N LEU A 143 2.31 -3.80 10.45
CA LEU A 143 2.68 -4.39 11.73
C LEU A 143 1.45 -4.78 12.57
N LYS A 144 0.44 -3.90 12.65
CA LYS A 144 -0.81 -4.20 13.37
C LYS A 144 -1.56 -5.38 12.77
N LEU A 145 -1.63 -5.46 11.44
CA LEU A 145 -2.25 -6.59 10.73
C LEU A 145 -1.46 -7.88 10.94
N GLU A 146 -0.12 -7.81 11.00
CA GLU A 146 0.74 -8.96 11.32
C GLU A 146 0.54 -9.43 12.76
N GLU A 147 0.45 -8.52 13.73
CA GLU A 147 0.15 -8.84 15.13
C GLU A 147 -1.24 -9.47 15.29
N GLU A 148 -2.25 -8.95 14.60
CA GLU A 148 -3.60 -9.51 14.61
C GLU A 148 -3.63 -10.92 14.01
N ASN A 149 -2.94 -11.12 12.88
CA ASN A 149 -2.76 -12.45 12.29
C ASN A 149 -2.00 -13.40 13.22
N ALA A 150 -0.93 -12.94 13.88
CA ALA A 150 -0.18 -13.74 14.84
C ALA A 150 -1.07 -14.16 16.02
N LYS A 151 -1.87 -13.25 16.57
CA LYS A 151 -2.86 -13.57 17.62
C LYS A 151 -3.86 -14.62 17.15
N MET A 152 -4.36 -14.51 15.93
CA MET A 152 -5.25 -15.53 15.34
C MET A 152 -4.58 -16.90 15.23
N LYS A 153 -3.27 -16.97 14.94
CA LYS A 153 -2.51 -18.24 14.87
C LYS A 153 -2.20 -18.85 16.25
N THR A 154 -1.99 -18.02 17.27
CA THR A 154 -1.71 -18.49 18.65
C THR A 154 -2.95 -18.94 19.44
N GLY A 155 -4.14 -18.94 18.82
CA GLY A 155 -5.37 -19.41 19.45
C GLY A 155 -5.44 -20.94 19.59
N PHE A 156 -6.47 -21.41 20.27
CA PHE A 156 -6.76 -22.83 20.44
C PHE A 156 -8.25 -23.12 20.23
N LEU A 157 -8.54 -24.30 19.68
CA LEU A 157 -9.88 -24.88 19.65
C LEU A 157 -10.12 -25.66 20.93
N GLU A 158 -11.15 -25.29 21.69
CA GLU A 158 -11.53 -26.01 22.90
C GLU A 158 -12.66 -27.01 22.62
N ILE A 159 -12.40 -28.32 22.69
CA ILE A 159 -13.43 -29.34 22.46
C ILE A 159 -13.57 -30.26 23.66
N THR A 160 -14.77 -30.82 23.85
CA THR A 160 -14.97 -31.89 24.82
C THR A 160 -14.78 -33.24 24.15
N SER A 161 -13.69 -33.93 24.47
CA SER A 161 -13.37 -35.27 23.99
C SER A 161 -13.27 -36.23 25.19
N ASN A 162 -13.95 -37.38 25.14
CA ASN A 162 -13.92 -38.37 26.22
C ASN A 162 -14.21 -37.80 27.62
N ARG A 163 -15.21 -36.91 27.72
CA ARG A 163 -15.60 -36.18 28.96
C ARG A 163 -14.49 -35.28 29.54
N LYS A 164 -13.46 -34.96 28.77
CA LYS A 164 -12.41 -34.01 29.12
C LYS A 164 -12.40 -32.86 28.14
N THR A 165 -12.21 -31.66 28.65
CA THR A 165 -12.00 -30.48 27.81
C THR A 165 -10.55 -30.43 27.37
N VAL A 166 -10.32 -30.40 26.06
CA VAL A 166 -9.00 -30.36 25.44
C VAL A 166 -8.88 -29.06 24.66
N LYS A 167 -7.77 -28.34 24.88
CA LYS A 167 -7.40 -27.15 24.11
C LYS A 167 -6.37 -27.55 23.06
N ILE A 168 -6.75 -27.45 21.80
CA ILE A 168 -5.92 -27.85 20.66
C ILE A 168 -5.43 -26.58 19.97
N PRO A 169 -4.12 -26.30 19.97
CA PRO A 169 -3.55 -25.15 19.26
C PRO A 169 -3.91 -25.17 17.76
N TYR A 170 -4.25 -24.01 17.19
CA TYR A 170 -4.68 -23.95 15.78
C TYR A 170 -3.59 -24.34 14.79
N ASP A 171 -2.32 -24.05 15.11
CA ASP A 171 -1.14 -24.42 14.32
C ASP A 171 -0.95 -25.93 14.20
N GLN A 172 -1.43 -26.70 15.17
CA GLN A 172 -1.37 -28.17 15.17
C GLN A 172 -2.49 -28.82 14.36
N ILE A 173 -3.61 -28.13 14.09
CA ILE A 173 -4.76 -28.69 13.38
C ILE A 173 -4.50 -28.67 11.87
N ILE A 174 -4.56 -29.84 11.23
CA ILE A 174 -4.43 -29.97 9.77
C ILE A 174 -5.80 -29.81 9.11
N PHE A 175 -6.77 -30.64 9.53
CA PHE A 175 -8.12 -30.62 9.01
C PHE A 175 -9.10 -31.23 10.01
N ILE A 176 -10.38 -30.95 9.81
CA ILE A 176 -11.49 -31.39 10.65
C ILE A 176 -12.48 -32.11 9.75
N GLU A 177 -12.85 -33.32 10.15
CA GLU A 177 -13.78 -34.17 9.42
C GLU A 177 -15.04 -34.48 10.24
N SER A 178 -16.20 -34.49 9.58
CA SER A 178 -17.46 -34.87 10.20
C SER A 178 -17.67 -36.38 10.09
N LEU A 179 -17.92 -37.04 11.23
CA LEU A 179 -18.19 -38.47 11.38
C LEU A 179 -19.62 -38.68 11.92
N SER A 180 -20.63 -38.54 11.06
CA SER A 180 -22.05 -38.63 11.46
C SER A 180 -22.39 -37.63 12.59
N ASP A 181 -22.57 -38.11 13.82
CA ASP A 181 -22.87 -37.29 15.02
C ASP A 181 -21.63 -36.76 15.74
N TYR A 182 -20.45 -37.11 15.26
CA TYR A 182 -19.17 -36.72 15.82
C TYR A 182 -18.37 -35.88 14.84
N VAL A 183 -17.39 -35.15 15.35
CA VAL A 183 -16.37 -34.45 14.58
C VAL A 183 -15.01 -34.92 15.05
N LYS A 184 -14.13 -35.22 14.10
CA LYS A 184 -12.75 -35.60 14.32
C LYS A 184 -11.83 -34.47 13.87
N VAL A 185 -11.05 -33.96 14.81
CA VAL A 185 -10.02 -32.93 14.59
C VAL A 185 -8.70 -33.65 14.40
N ASN A 186 -8.15 -33.62 13.19
CA ASN A 186 -6.88 -34.24 12.86
C ASN A 186 -5.75 -33.22 13.04
N THR A 187 -4.76 -33.58 13.86
CA THR A 187 -3.58 -32.77 14.14
C THR A 187 -2.33 -33.40 13.52
N LEU A 188 -1.17 -32.73 13.63
CA LEU A 188 0.11 -33.25 13.14
C LEU A 188 0.48 -34.62 13.71
N ASN A 189 0.21 -34.85 14.99
CA ASN A 189 0.67 -36.04 15.71
C ASN A 189 -0.47 -36.98 16.15
N ASP A 190 -1.70 -36.47 16.27
CA ASP A 190 -2.83 -37.22 16.82
C ASP A 190 -4.17 -36.73 16.27
N HIS A 191 -5.28 -37.27 16.77
CA HIS A 191 -6.62 -36.82 16.46
C HIS A 191 -7.51 -36.81 17.71
N TYR A 192 -8.49 -35.92 17.71
CA TYR A 192 -9.46 -35.81 18.80
C TYR A 192 -10.88 -35.92 18.27
N VAL A 193 -11.74 -36.66 18.96
CA VAL A 193 -13.13 -36.85 18.56
C VAL A 193 -14.06 -36.21 19.59
N CYS A 194 -14.98 -35.35 19.13
CA CYS A 194 -15.97 -34.69 19.97
C CYS A 194 -17.39 -34.87 19.39
N LYS A 195 -18.39 -34.86 20.27
CA LYS A 195 -19.81 -34.99 19.89
C LYS A 195 -20.41 -33.61 19.64
N GLU A 196 -20.06 -33.01 18.51
CA GLU A 196 -20.55 -31.69 18.07
C GLU A 196 -20.83 -31.70 16.57
N LYS A 197 -21.65 -30.76 16.09
CA LYS A 197 -21.85 -30.55 14.65
C LYS A 197 -20.66 -29.78 14.07
N ILE A 198 -20.19 -30.18 12.89
CA ILE A 198 -19.11 -29.47 12.19
C ILE A 198 -19.41 -27.99 11.96
N SER A 199 -20.68 -27.62 11.76
CA SER A 199 -21.10 -26.22 11.64
C SER A 199 -20.89 -25.41 12.93
N SER A 200 -21.08 -26.02 14.10
CA SER A 200 -20.85 -25.37 15.40
C SER A 200 -19.36 -25.15 15.66
N ILE A 201 -18.52 -26.09 15.23
CA ILE A 201 -17.07 -25.92 15.27
C ILE A 201 -16.64 -24.84 14.28
N SER A 202 -17.18 -24.86 13.05
CA SER A 202 -16.89 -23.86 12.02
C SER A 202 -17.13 -22.42 12.47
N SER A 203 -18.18 -22.16 13.26
CA SER A 203 -18.47 -20.81 13.76
C SER A 203 -17.52 -20.32 14.87
N ARG A 204 -16.74 -21.22 15.45
CA ARG A 204 -15.78 -20.93 16.53
C ARG A 204 -14.34 -20.83 16.02
N LEU A 205 -14.10 -21.22 14.77
CA LEU A 205 -12.79 -21.18 14.15
C LEU A 205 -12.52 -19.80 13.55
N PRO A 206 -11.27 -19.29 13.64
CA PRO A 206 -10.88 -18.06 12.97
C PRO A 206 -10.84 -18.28 11.45
N GLU A 207 -10.69 -17.18 10.70
CA GLU A 207 -10.59 -17.19 9.25
C GLU A 207 -9.45 -18.07 8.70
N LEU A 208 -8.50 -18.50 9.53
CA LEU A 208 -7.46 -19.47 9.18
C LEU A 208 -8.03 -20.79 8.63
N PHE A 209 -9.22 -21.17 9.07
CA PHE A 209 -9.89 -22.40 8.67
C PHE A 209 -10.90 -22.16 7.56
N LEU A 210 -10.93 -23.05 6.59
CA LEU A 210 -11.77 -22.95 5.41
C LEU A 210 -12.62 -24.21 5.26
N ARG A 211 -13.94 -24.02 5.19
CA ARG A 211 -14.86 -25.14 4.93
C ARG A 211 -14.87 -25.46 3.44
N ILE A 212 -14.32 -26.62 3.07
CA ILE A 212 -14.20 -27.05 1.67
C ILE A 212 -15.31 -28.02 1.25
N HIS A 213 -15.96 -28.66 2.21
CA HIS A 213 -17.01 -29.63 1.97
C HIS A 213 -18.04 -29.59 3.10
N ARG A 214 -19.21 -30.22 2.92
CA ARG A 214 -20.19 -30.36 4.01
C ARG A 214 -19.59 -31.09 5.23
N SER A 215 -18.61 -31.96 4.98
CA SER A 215 -17.94 -32.81 5.98
C SER A 215 -16.50 -32.41 6.30
N PHE A 216 -15.91 -31.41 5.64
CA PHE A 216 -14.48 -31.10 5.80
C PHE A 216 -14.24 -29.60 5.97
N ILE A 217 -13.39 -29.27 6.95
CA ILE A 217 -12.79 -27.96 7.15
C ILE A 217 -11.26 -28.15 7.16
N VAL A 218 -10.52 -27.33 6.43
CA VAL A 218 -9.06 -27.41 6.34
C VAL A 218 -8.41 -26.18 6.93
N ASN A 219 -7.22 -26.33 7.50
CA ASN A 219 -6.37 -25.21 7.84
C ASN A 219 -5.66 -24.72 6.57
N LYS A 220 -5.85 -23.44 6.20
CA LYS A 220 -5.27 -22.86 4.99
C LYS A 220 -3.74 -22.90 4.99
N ASP A 221 -3.10 -22.77 6.16
CA ASP A 221 -1.64 -22.78 6.28
C ASP A 221 -1.05 -24.19 6.03
N GLN A 222 -1.87 -25.24 6.13
CA GLN A 222 -1.46 -26.63 5.93
C GLN A 222 -1.77 -27.15 4.50
N VAL A 223 -2.31 -26.29 3.63
CA VAL A 223 -2.59 -26.61 2.23
C VAL A 223 -1.30 -26.54 1.43
N ARG A 224 -0.94 -27.65 0.78
CA ARG A 224 0.26 -27.76 -0.05
C ARG A 224 -0.01 -27.37 -1.50
N SER A 225 -1.12 -27.86 -2.04
CA SER A 225 -1.61 -27.53 -3.38
C SER A 225 -3.12 -27.62 -3.42
N PHE A 226 -3.73 -27.01 -4.43
CA PHE A 226 -5.17 -27.14 -4.66
C PHE A 226 -5.47 -27.12 -6.15
N SER A 227 -6.51 -27.83 -6.54
CA SER A 227 -7.08 -27.85 -7.88
C SER A 227 -8.51 -27.33 -7.84
N TYR A 228 -9.19 -27.28 -8.98
CA TYR A 228 -10.59 -26.86 -9.02
C TYR A 228 -11.54 -27.78 -8.22
N ASN A 229 -11.14 -29.03 -8.00
CA ASN A 229 -12.00 -30.05 -7.37
C ASN A 229 -11.48 -30.53 -6.04
N GLU A 230 -10.20 -30.32 -5.73
CA GLU A 230 -9.52 -30.98 -4.60
C GLU A 230 -8.54 -30.03 -3.92
N VAL A 231 -8.32 -30.25 -2.63
CA VAL A 231 -7.30 -29.58 -1.83
C VAL A 231 -6.34 -30.64 -1.30
N ASP A 232 -5.07 -30.50 -1.66
CA ASP A 232 -4.00 -31.38 -1.21
C ASP A 232 -3.38 -30.83 0.07
N LEU A 233 -3.47 -31.63 1.12
CA LEU A 233 -2.72 -31.47 2.36
C LEU A 233 -1.45 -32.33 2.27
N ALA A 234 -0.60 -32.30 3.31
CA ALA A 234 0.68 -33.02 3.29
C ALA A 234 0.59 -34.48 2.82
N ASN A 235 -0.37 -35.24 3.37
CA ASN A 235 -0.50 -36.69 3.13
C ASN A 235 -1.91 -37.12 2.65
N ILE A 236 -2.81 -36.18 2.33
CA ILE A 236 -4.19 -36.49 1.95
C ILE A 236 -4.75 -35.46 0.97
N SER A 237 -5.51 -35.91 -0.02
CA SER A 237 -6.32 -35.05 -0.90
C SER A 237 -7.78 -35.08 -0.44
N LEU A 238 -8.39 -33.90 -0.32
CA LEU A 238 -9.78 -33.73 0.10
C LEU A 238 -10.61 -33.04 -1.00
N ASN A 239 -11.74 -33.64 -1.35
CA ASN A 239 -12.63 -33.12 -2.38
C ASN A 239 -13.41 -31.88 -1.93
N ILE A 240 -13.52 -30.91 -2.84
CA ILE A 240 -14.26 -29.67 -2.65
C ILE A 240 -15.73 -29.91 -3.05
N GLY A 241 -16.63 -29.61 -2.11
CA GLY A 241 -18.07 -29.69 -2.35
C GLY A 241 -18.52 -28.65 -3.37
N ARG A 242 -19.46 -29.02 -4.25
CA ARG A 242 -19.96 -28.14 -5.33
C ARG A 242 -20.37 -26.75 -4.84
N SER A 243 -21.06 -26.67 -3.71
CA SER A 243 -21.51 -25.41 -3.11
C SER A 243 -20.38 -24.55 -2.53
N TYR A 244 -19.23 -25.16 -2.21
CA TYR A 244 -18.08 -24.48 -1.57
C TYR A 244 -17.03 -24.04 -2.59
N LYS A 245 -17.06 -24.54 -3.84
CA LYS A 245 -16.03 -24.26 -4.85
C LYS A 245 -15.73 -22.78 -5.03
N LYS A 246 -16.75 -21.94 -5.16
CA LYS A 246 -16.57 -20.50 -5.42
C LYS A 246 -15.81 -19.81 -4.28
N GLU A 247 -16.19 -20.09 -3.05
CA GLU A 247 -15.57 -19.53 -1.85
C GLU A 247 -14.14 -20.05 -1.67
N VAL A 248 -13.93 -21.35 -1.85
CA VAL A 248 -12.60 -21.98 -1.72
C VAL A 248 -11.62 -21.44 -2.76
N MET A 249 -12.05 -21.34 -4.03
CA MET A 249 -11.20 -20.80 -5.09
C MET A 249 -10.85 -19.33 -4.86
N ALA A 250 -11.75 -18.54 -4.29
CA ALA A 250 -11.46 -17.14 -3.94
C ALA A 250 -10.44 -17.08 -2.79
N ALA A 251 -10.68 -17.82 -1.71
CA ALA A 251 -9.83 -17.80 -0.52
C ALA A 251 -8.41 -18.33 -0.77
N LEU A 252 -8.23 -19.38 -1.56
CA LEU A 252 -6.92 -19.99 -1.80
C LEU A 252 -6.08 -19.27 -2.87
N LYS A 253 -6.71 -18.59 -3.84
CA LYS A 253 -6.00 -17.73 -4.80
C LYS A 253 -5.36 -16.52 -4.12
N ASP A 254 -6.07 -15.93 -3.16
CA ASP A 254 -5.55 -14.78 -2.40
C ASP A 254 -4.38 -15.19 -1.49
N ALA A 255 -4.36 -16.43 -1.01
CA ALA A 255 -3.26 -16.98 -0.21
C ALA A 255 -2.01 -17.29 -1.06
N GLY A 256 -2.17 -17.88 -2.25
CA GLY A 256 -1.04 -18.21 -3.14
C GLY A 256 -0.27 -16.98 -3.64
N SER A 257 -0.98 -15.86 -3.91
CA SER A 257 -0.39 -14.59 -4.33
C SER A 257 0.55 -13.96 -3.29
N LYS A 258 0.35 -14.26 -2.00
CA LYS A 258 1.19 -13.73 -0.90
C LYS A 258 2.53 -14.46 -0.77
N ASN A 259 2.62 -15.75 -1.14
CA ASN A 259 3.84 -16.55 -0.96
C ASN A 259 4.84 -16.46 -2.12
N GLU A 260 4.45 -15.97 -3.29
CA GLU A 260 5.39 -15.77 -4.43
C GLU A 260 6.20 -14.46 -4.35
N ASN A 261 5.95 -13.60 -3.35
CA ASN A 261 6.64 -12.31 -3.18
C ASN A 261 7.49 -12.21 -1.90
N SER A 262 7.82 -13.34 -1.23
CA SER A 262 8.85 -13.40 -0.17
C SER A 262 10.18 -13.93 -0.67
#